data_AF-A0A3D2J3C5-F1
#
_entry.id   AF-A0A3D2J3C5-F1
#
_cell.length_a   1.000
_cell.length_b   1.000
_cell.length_c   1.000
_cell.angle_alpha   90.00
_cell.angle_beta   90.00
_cell.angle_gamma   90.00
#
_symmetry.space_group_name_H-M   'P 1'
#
loop_
_entity.id
_entity.type
_entity.pdbx_description
1 polymer ?
#
loop_
_entity_poly.entity_id
_entity_poly.type
_entity_poly.pdbx_seq_one_letter_code
_entity_poly.pdbx_strand_id
1 'polypeptide(L)'
;GYKFRDEPGALAGKHDKAGILSMANAGPNTNGSQFFITYGPTPHLNGKHGVFGQVTSGMDVLKALRERDPQRDRQPGDLLVSVDIIEQ
;
A
#
# COMPACT_ATOMS: atom_id res chain seq x y z
N GLY A 1 -15.36 9.05 -1.77
CA GLY A 1 -14.19 9.94 -1.77
C GLY A 1 -13.88 10.39 -3.17
N TYR A 2 -12.97 11.36 -3.32
CA TYR A 2 -12.43 11.76 -4.62
C TYR A 2 -11.70 10.58 -5.30
N LYS A 3 -11.71 10.55 -6.63
CA LYS A 3 -11.04 9.55 -7.45
C LYS A 3 -10.03 10.22 -8.37
N PHE A 4 -8.87 9.61 -8.52
CA PHE A 4 -7.87 10.04 -9.50
C PHE A 4 -7.35 8.88 -10.36
N ARG A 5 -6.73 9.28 -11.47
CA ARG A 5 -6.23 8.38 -12.51
C ARG A 5 -4.98 7.64 -12.06
N ASP A 6 -4.68 6.54 -12.73
CA ASP A 6 -3.40 5.89 -12.54
C ASP A 6 -2.27 6.75 -13.14
N GLU A 7 -1.14 6.80 -12.44
CA GLU A 7 0.06 7.48 -12.93
C GLU A 7 0.97 6.47 -13.65
N PRO A 8 1.30 6.66 -14.94
CA PRO A 8 2.12 5.70 -15.68
C PRO A 8 3.48 5.42 -15.02
N GLY A 9 4.11 6.43 -14.41
CA GLY A 9 5.36 6.29 -13.68
C GLY A 9 5.21 5.39 -12.44
N ALA A 10 4.12 5.53 -11.70
CA ALA A 10 3.83 4.69 -10.54
C ALA A 10 3.51 3.24 -10.95
N LEU A 11 2.80 3.04 -12.07
CA LEU A 11 2.47 1.71 -12.59
C LEU A 11 3.69 0.94 -13.10
N ALA A 12 4.77 1.62 -13.45
CA ALA A 12 6.04 1.00 -13.84
C ALA A 12 6.78 0.38 -12.64
N GLY A 13 6.42 0.75 -11.41
CA GLY A 13 6.97 0.16 -10.19
C GLY A 13 6.61 -1.32 -10.04
N LYS A 14 7.51 -2.07 -9.42
CA LYS A 14 7.36 -3.52 -9.19
C LYS A 14 7.13 -3.84 -7.73
N HIS A 15 6.27 -4.81 -7.48
CA HIS A 15 6.03 -5.38 -6.16
C HIS A 15 6.90 -6.65 -6.01
N ASP A 16 8.22 -6.47 -6.03
CA ASP A 16 9.20 -7.57 -6.07
C ASP A 16 9.81 -7.93 -4.71
N LYS A 17 9.45 -7.20 -3.65
CA LYS A 17 9.90 -7.41 -2.28
C LYS A 17 8.85 -6.96 -1.26
N ALA A 18 9.11 -7.26 0.01
CA ALA A 18 8.36 -6.71 1.13
C ALA A 18 8.65 -5.22 1.33
N GLY A 19 7.70 -4.48 1.89
CA GLY A 19 7.84 -3.06 2.23
C GLY A 19 7.54 -2.11 1.07
N ILE A 20 6.97 -2.57 -0.04
CA ILE A 20 6.56 -1.69 -1.15
C ILE A 20 5.23 -1.01 -0.81
N LEU A 21 5.18 0.32 -0.91
CA LEU A 21 3.99 1.13 -0.64
C LEU A 21 3.29 1.50 -1.96
N SER A 22 2.02 1.15 -2.06
CA SER A 22 1.24 1.26 -3.30
C SER A 22 -0.22 1.68 -3.08
N MET A 23 -0.81 2.28 -4.10
CA MET A 23 -2.21 2.71 -4.09
C MET A 23 -3.16 1.51 -4.25
N ALA A 24 -4.15 1.41 -3.36
CA ALA A 24 -5.27 0.50 -3.54
C ALA A 24 -6.32 1.14 -4.47
N ASN A 25 -6.96 0.32 -5.30
CA ASN A 25 -8.01 0.75 -6.21
C ASN A 25 -9.02 -0.39 -6.44
N ALA A 26 -10.16 -0.05 -7.05
CA ALA A 26 -11.23 -0.99 -7.44
C ALA A 26 -11.23 -1.25 -8.95
N GLY A 27 -10.06 -1.13 -9.59
CA GLY A 27 -9.89 -1.15 -11.05
C GLY A 27 -9.21 0.12 -11.58
N PRO A 28 -8.89 0.16 -12.89
CA PRO A 28 -8.12 1.24 -13.49
C PRO A 28 -8.73 2.62 -13.22
N ASN A 29 -7.88 3.59 -12.86
CA ASN A 29 -8.25 4.99 -12.61
C ASN A 29 -9.27 5.19 -11.48
N THR A 30 -9.25 4.32 -10.47
CA THR A 30 -10.12 4.42 -9.29
C THR A 30 -9.36 4.62 -7.99
N ASN A 31 -8.17 5.21 -8.06
CA ASN A 31 -7.37 5.53 -6.88
C ASN A 31 -8.10 6.54 -5.98
N GLY A 32 -7.91 6.41 -4.68
CA GLY A 32 -8.48 7.31 -3.66
C GLY A 32 -7.47 7.53 -2.55
N SER A 33 -7.87 7.37 -1.29
CA SER A 33 -6.96 7.50 -0.14
C SER A 33 -6.44 6.16 0.40
N GLN A 34 -6.92 5.03 -0.14
CA GLN A 34 -6.53 3.72 0.34
C GLN A 34 -5.16 3.33 -0.25
N PHE A 35 -4.27 2.86 0.60
CA PHE A 35 -2.95 2.34 0.23
C PHE A 35 -2.69 1.02 0.94
N PHE A 36 -1.65 0.30 0.53
CA PHE A 36 -1.17 -0.90 1.17
C PHE A 36 0.35 -0.98 1.16
N ILE A 37 0.91 -1.78 2.08
CA ILE A 37 2.33 -2.12 2.13
C ILE A 37 2.48 -3.63 1.95
N THR A 38 3.36 -4.07 1.06
CA THR A 38 3.54 -5.51 0.79
C THR A 38 4.27 -6.22 1.92
N TYR A 39 3.83 -7.43 2.29
CA TYR A 39 4.57 -8.31 3.21
C TYR A 39 5.63 -9.18 2.51
N GLY A 40 5.58 -9.24 1.17
CA GLY A 40 6.49 -10.00 0.32
C GLY A 40 6.28 -9.68 -1.16
N PRO A 41 6.98 -10.38 -2.07
CA PRO A 41 6.79 -10.19 -3.51
C PRO A 41 5.36 -10.52 -3.95
N THR A 42 4.70 -9.59 -4.63
CA THR A 42 3.31 -9.72 -5.13
C THR A 42 3.22 -9.31 -6.61
N PRO A 43 3.88 -10.03 -7.53
CA PRO A 43 4.02 -9.61 -8.93
C PRO A 43 2.70 -9.49 -9.71
N HIS A 44 1.63 -10.15 -9.23
CA HIS A 44 0.29 -10.08 -9.84
C HIS A 44 -0.38 -8.69 -9.73
N LEU A 45 0.19 -7.79 -8.91
CA LEU A 45 -0.24 -6.39 -8.73
C LEU A 45 0.49 -5.40 -9.66
N ASN A 46 1.56 -5.83 -10.34
CA ASN A 46 2.34 -4.98 -11.24
C ASN A 46 1.48 -4.43 -12.38
N GLY A 47 1.65 -3.16 -12.71
CA GLY A 47 0.86 -2.46 -13.74
C GLY A 47 -0.61 -2.25 -13.38
N LYS A 48 -1.06 -2.62 -12.18
CA LYS A 48 -2.44 -2.44 -11.69
C LYS A 48 -2.54 -1.50 -10.50
N HIS A 49 -1.52 -1.49 -9.65
CA HIS A 49 -1.43 -0.65 -8.47
C HIS A 49 -0.18 0.21 -8.58
N GLY A 50 -0.35 1.53 -8.49
CA GLY A 50 0.77 2.47 -8.60
C GLY A 50 1.66 2.40 -7.36
N VAL A 51 2.94 2.11 -7.56
CA VAL A 51 3.97 2.18 -6.50
C VAL A 51 4.40 3.63 -6.32
N PHE A 52 4.36 4.14 -5.10
CA PHE A 52 4.75 5.52 -4.80
C PHE A 52 5.70 5.65 -3.59
N GLY A 53 6.12 4.53 -2.99
CA GLY A 53 7.12 4.55 -1.93
C GLY A 53 7.58 3.17 -1.50
N GLN A 54 8.45 3.14 -0.51
CA GLN A 54 8.86 1.92 0.18
C GLN A 54 9.22 2.24 1.64
N VAL A 55 9.08 1.24 2.50
CA VAL A 55 9.52 1.30 3.89
C VAL A 55 11.06 1.37 3.93
N THR A 56 11.58 2.43 4.53
CA THR A 56 13.03 2.63 4.71
C THR A 56 13.53 2.24 6.11
N SER A 57 12.64 2.27 7.11
CA SER A 57 12.90 1.88 8.50
C SER A 57 11.62 1.29 9.12
N GLY A 58 11.75 0.42 10.15
CA GLY A 58 10.61 -0.20 10.82
C GLY A 58 10.03 -1.43 10.13
N MET A 59 10.84 -2.18 9.37
CA MET A 59 10.40 -3.42 8.72
C MET A 59 10.01 -4.53 9.70
N ASP A 60 10.60 -4.54 10.90
CA ASP A 60 10.22 -5.39 12.02
C ASP A 60 8.82 -5.05 12.53
N VAL A 61 8.49 -3.76 12.64
CA VAL A 61 7.14 -3.29 13.00
C VAL A 61 6.13 -3.73 11.94
N LEU A 62 6.42 -3.53 10.65
CA LEU A 62 5.55 -4.00 9.57
C LEU A 62 5.27 -5.50 9.67
N LYS A 63 6.30 -6.31 9.96
CA LYS A 63 6.17 -7.77 10.11
C LYS A 63 5.42 -8.19 11.37
N ALA A 64 5.37 -7.32 12.39
CA ALA A 64 4.63 -7.56 13.63
C ALA A 64 3.14 -7.16 13.52
N LEU A 65 2.75 -6.37 12.52
CA LEU A 65 1.35 -6.02 12.28
C LEU A 65 0.53 -7.26 11.96
N ARG A 66 -0.70 -7.29 12.48
CA ARG A 66 -1.58 -8.44 12.38
C ARG A 66 -2.11 -8.58 10.95
N GLU A 67 -1.73 -9.65 10.26
CA GLU A 67 -2.35 -10.00 9.00
C GLU A 67 -3.84 -10.27 9.20
N ARG A 68 -4.69 -9.58 8.42
CA ARG A 68 -6.14 -9.76 8.48
C ARG A 68 -6.78 -9.60 7.12
N ASP A 69 -7.85 -10.35 6.90
CA ASP A 69 -8.78 -10.15 5.81
C ASP A 69 -9.93 -9.26 6.32
N PRO A 70 -10.03 -7.99 5.87
CA PRO A 70 -11.08 -7.08 6.33
C PRO A 70 -12.51 -7.56 6.05
N GLN A 71 -12.70 -8.49 5.11
CA GLN A 71 -14.02 -9.04 4.77
C GLN A 71 -14.44 -10.17 5.72
N ARG A 72 -13.48 -10.88 6.32
CA ARG A 72 -13.73 -12.05 7.18
C ARG A 72 -13.52 -11.75 8.66
N ASP A 73 -12.59 -10.85 8.96
CA ASP A 73 -12.20 -10.54 10.32
C ASP A 73 -12.95 -9.32 10.86
N ARG A 74 -13.82 -9.57 11.84
CA ARG A 74 -14.64 -8.55 12.51
C ARG A 74 -13.92 -7.82 13.64
N GLN A 75 -12.73 -8.27 14.05
CA GLN A 75 -11.95 -7.55 15.05
C GLN A 75 -11.33 -6.28 14.44
N PRO A 76 -11.22 -5.19 15.21
CA PRO A 76 -10.47 -4.01 14.76
C PRO A 76 -9.05 -4.38 14.29
N GLY A 77 -8.59 -3.71 13.24
CA GLY A 77 -7.20 -3.79 12.80
C GLY A 77 -6.29 -2.86 13.61
N ASP A 78 -4.99 -2.92 13.33
CA ASP A 78 -4.03 -1.97 13.86
C ASP A 78 -4.35 -0.54 13.37
N LEU A 79 -4.17 0.46 14.24
CA LEU A 79 -4.56 1.84 13.98
C LEU A 79 -3.35 2.70 13.58
N LEU A 80 -3.52 3.49 12.52
CA LEU A 80 -2.62 4.59 12.19
C LEU A 80 -3.01 5.82 13.04
N VAL A 81 -2.22 6.15 14.05
CA VAL A 81 -2.53 7.21 15.02
C VAL A 81 -2.16 8.60 14.50
N SER A 82 -0.98 8.73 13.89
CA SER A 82 -0.46 9.98 13.35
C SER A 82 0.40 9.73 12.12
N VAL A 83 0.58 10.78 11.32
CA VAL A 83 1.52 10.81 10.19
C VAL A 83 2.29 12.11 10.29
N ASP A 84 3.61 12.00 10.43
CA ASP A 84 4.53 13.13 10.41
C ASP A 84 5.17 13.23 9.03
N ILE A 85 5.03 14.38 8.38
CA ILE A 85 5.61 14.64 7.05
C ILE A 85 6.91 15.43 7.25
N ILE A 86 8.02 14.83 6.81
CA ILE A 86 9.35 15.45 6.86
C ILE A 86 9.72 15.87 5.45
N GLU A 87 9.80 17.17 5.22
CA GLU A 87 10.30 17.74 3.98
C GLU A 87 11.84 17.84 4.05
N GLN A 88 12.53 17.44 2.99
CA GLN A 88 13.98 17.56 2.84
C GLN A 88 14.34 18.77 2.00
#